data_AF-A0A7X4EXL0-F1
#
_entry.id   AF-A0A7X4EXL0-F1
#
_cell.length_a   1.000
_cell.length_b   1.000
_cell.length_c   1.000
_cell.angle_alpha   90.00
_cell.angle_beta   90.00
_cell.angle_gamma   90.00
#
_symmetry.space_group_name_H-M   'P 1'
#
loop_
_entity.id
_entity.type
_entity.pdbx_description
1 polymer ?
#
loop_
_entity_poly.entity_id
_entity_poly.type
_entity_poly.pdbx_seq_one_letter_code
_entity_poly.pdbx_strand_id
1 'polypeptide(L)'
;MWSGDRQRFTLAHELGHLVLEDRLVDELDKESAADRFAGAFLVPAAKVVETLGTRRRSLEIYELYLLKQEFGLSIGAWTYRALDNSVIAKATHSAIWRMLVSKGWDKVEPGNQYPPETPRLFEQTVYRALGEDWISESKAAELLSISVRELVTHRRMERVDGDPCQ
;
A
#
# COMPACT_ATOMS: atom_id res chain seq x y z
N MET A 1 8.85 10.27 -7.18
CA MET A 1 8.67 8.91 -6.67
C MET A 1 7.24 8.80 -6.16
N TRP A 2 6.48 7.77 -6.51
CA TRP A 2 5.12 7.60 -5.97
C TRP A 2 5.18 7.40 -4.46
N SER A 3 4.19 7.90 -3.73
CA SER A 3 4.07 7.67 -2.29
C SER A 3 3.67 6.20 -2.04
N GLY A 4 4.09 5.64 -0.90
CA GLY A 4 3.88 4.22 -0.60
C GLY A 4 2.41 3.83 -0.46
N ASP A 5 1.55 4.74 -0.04
CA ASP A 5 0.10 4.52 0.00
C ASP A 5 -0.51 4.41 -1.42
N ARG A 6 -0.03 5.22 -2.37
CA ARG A 6 -0.42 5.07 -3.78
C ARG A 6 0.10 3.76 -4.36
N GLN A 7 1.36 3.40 -4.05
CA GLN A 7 1.94 2.12 -4.44
C GLN A 7 1.10 0.93 -3.92
N ARG A 8 0.79 0.91 -2.63
CA ARG A 8 -0.07 -0.11 -2.00
C ARG A 8 -1.44 -0.19 -2.66
N PHE A 9 -2.09 0.96 -2.85
CA PHE A 9 -3.43 1.00 -3.43
C PHE A 9 -3.43 0.49 -4.87
N THR A 10 -2.49 0.93 -5.71
CA THR A 10 -2.35 0.44 -7.09
C THR A 10 -2.11 -1.06 -7.13
N LEU A 11 -1.19 -1.60 -6.32
CA LEU A 11 -0.95 -3.04 -6.29
C LEU A 11 -2.19 -3.84 -5.82
N ALA A 12 -2.91 -3.33 -4.83
CA ALA A 12 -4.14 -3.95 -4.35
C ALA A 12 -5.29 -3.85 -5.38
N HIS A 13 -5.34 -2.79 -6.18
CA HIS A 13 -6.29 -2.61 -7.28
C HIS A 13 -6.08 -3.64 -8.37
N GLU A 14 -4.85 -3.79 -8.85
CA GLU A 14 -4.50 -4.82 -9.85
C GLU A 14 -4.75 -6.23 -9.32
N LEU A 15 -4.43 -6.48 -8.04
CA LEU A 15 -4.81 -7.74 -7.38
C LEU A 15 -6.34 -7.93 -7.36
N GLY A 16 -7.09 -6.86 -7.14
CA GLY A 16 -8.55 -6.84 -7.19
C GLY A 16 -9.08 -7.28 -8.55
N HIS A 17 -8.52 -6.78 -9.64
CA HIS A 17 -8.87 -7.24 -10.99
C HIS A 17 -8.67 -8.75 -11.14
N LEU A 18 -7.51 -9.28 -10.71
CA LEU A 18 -7.21 -10.71 -10.81
C LEU A 18 -8.12 -11.57 -9.93
N VAL A 19 -8.44 -11.12 -8.72
CA VAL A 19 -9.25 -11.89 -7.76
C VAL A 19 -10.73 -11.88 -8.15
N LEU A 20 -11.21 -10.79 -8.74
CA LEU A 20 -12.61 -10.60 -9.12
C LEU A 20 -12.91 -11.00 -10.57
N GLU A 21 -11.88 -11.34 -11.35
CA GLU A 21 -12.01 -11.85 -12.71
C GLU A 21 -13.04 -12.98 -12.77
N ASP A 22 -14.01 -12.86 -13.68
CA ASP A 22 -15.13 -13.77 -13.88
C ASP A 22 -16.02 -14.04 -12.64
N ARG A 23 -15.95 -13.18 -11.61
CA ARG A 23 -16.77 -13.27 -10.39
C ARG A 23 -17.72 -12.10 -10.21
N LEU A 24 -17.66 -11.12 -11.09
CA LEU A 24 -18.56 -9.97 -11.12
C LEU A 24 -19.74 -10.26 -12.05
N VAL A 25 -20.93 -9.78 -11.67
CA VAL A 25 -22.07 -9.71 -12.60
C VAL A 25 -21.79 -8.65 -13.65
N ASP A 26 -22.33 -8.83 -14.86
CA ASP A 26 -22.00 -7.98 -16.02
C ASP A 26 -22.36 -6.50 -15.82
N GLU A 27 -23.32 -6.20 -14.93
CA GLU A 27 -23.74 -4.84 -14.63
C GLU A 27 -22.82 -4.08 -13.65
N LEU A 28 -21.87 -4.78 -13.01
CA LEU A 28 -20.91 -4.14 -12.10
C LEU A 28 -19.73 -3.55 -12.88
N ASP A 29 -19.43 -2.29 -12.58
CA ASP A 29 -18.21 -1.65 -13.06
C ASP A 29 -16.97 -2.30 -12.43
N LYS A 30 -16.12 -2.88 -13.27
CA LYS A 30 -14.92 -3.62 -12.85
C LYS A 30 -13.92 -2.73 -12.12
N GLU A 31 -13.77 -1.48 -12.55
CA GLU A 31 -12.87 -0.51 -11.92
C GLU A 31 -13.34 -0.15 -10.52
N SER A 32 -14.62 0.23 -10.37
CA SER A 32 -15.22 0.50 -9.05
C SER A 32 -15.14 -0.70 -8.11
N ALA A 33 -15.28 -1.92 -8.64
CA ALA A 33 -15.14 -3.14 -7.85
C ALA A 33 -13.69 -3.36 -7.38
N ALA A 34 -12.71 -3.12 -8.25
CA ALA A 34 -11.28 -3.19 -7.93
C ALA A 34 -10.85 -2.12 -6.92
N ASP A 35 -11.33 -0.87 -7.07
CA ASP A 35 -11.11 0.22 -6.10
C ASP A 35 -11.65 -0.17 -4.71
N ARG A 36 -12.89 -0.69 -4.67
CA ARG A 36 -13.53 -1.14 -3.42
C ARG A 36 -12.78 -2.31 -2.80
N PHE A 37 -12.30 -3.26 -3.62
CA PHE A 37 -11.46 -4.35 -3.17
C PHE A 37 -10.15 -3.83 -2.58
N ALA A 38 -9.43 -2.95 -3.27
CA ALA A 38 -8.15 -2.40 -2.83
C ALA A 38 -8.28 -1.73 -1.45
N GLY A 39 -9.30 -0.87 -1.29
CA GLY A 39 -9.58 -0.22 -0.02
C GLY A 39 -9.97 -1.20 1.10
N ALA A 40 -10.75 -2.25 0.80
CA ALA A 40 -11.14 -3.26 1.77
C ALA A 40 -10.00 -4.22 2.13
N PHE A 41 -9.09 -4.49 1.20
CA PHE A 41 -7.91 -5.32 1.39
C PHE A 41 -6.89 -4.63 2.30
N LEU A 42 -6.62 -3.34 2.05
CA LEU A 42 -5.72 -2.54 2.89
C LEU A 42 -6.33 -2.23 4.26
N VAL A 43 -7.63 -1.91 4.32
CA VAL A 43 -8.34 -1.59 5.55
C VAL A 43 -9.71 -2.31 5.60
N PRO A 44 -9.76 -3.49 6.27
CA PRO A 44 -10.98 -4.27 6.42
C PRO A 44 -12.08 -3.51 7.16
N ALA A 45 -13.35 -3.84 6.86
CA ALA A 45 -14.53 -3.20 7.47
C ALA A 45 -14.49 -3.19 9.00
N ALA A 46 -14.09 -4.31 9.62
CA ALA A 46 -13.93 -4.42 11.07
C ALA A 46 -12.94 -3.38 11.62
N LYS A 47 -11.83 -3.15 10.91
CA LYS A 47 -10.81 -2.17 11.30
C LYS A 47 -11.31 -0.75 11.13
N VAL A 48 -12.07 -0.46 10.06
CA VAL A 48 -12.73 0.85 9.89
C VAL A 48 -13.64 1.15 11.08
N VAL A 49 -14.46 0.19 11.52
CA VAL A 49 -15.38 0.37 12.65
C VAL A 49 -14.65 0.48 13.98
N GLU A 50 -13.58 -0.30 14.19
CA GLU A 50 -12.73 -0.20 15.39
C GLU A 50 -12.11 1.20 15.51
N THR A 51 -11.60 1.74 14.40
CA THR A 51 -10.85 2.99 14.37
C THR A 51 -11.74 4.24 14.35
N LEU A 52 -12.79 4.25 13.52
CA LEU A 52 -13.66 5.43 13.32
C LEU A 52 -14.99 5.35 14.08
N GLY A 53 -15.33 4.19 14.64
CA GLY A 53 -16.64 3.90 15.20
C GLY A 53 -17.69 3.58 14.14
N THR A 54 -18.93 3.40 14.58
CA THR A 54 -20.05 2.99 13.70
C THR A 54 -20.73 4.17 13.01
N ARG A 55 -20.63 5.38 13.55
CA ARG A 55 -21.26 6.59 12.99
C ARG A 55 -20.54 7.86 13.41
N ARG A 56 -20.30 8.75 12.45
CA ARG A 56 -19.64 10.04 12.63
C ARG A 56 -20.40 11.13 11.87
N ARG A 57 -20.38 12.34 12.44
CA ARG A 57 -20.94 13.53 11.76
C ARG A 57 -19.97 14.10 10.73
N SER A 58 -18.68 14.11 11.07
CA SER A 58 -17.56 14.52 10.24
C SER A 58 -16.31 13.71 10.65
N LEU A 59 -15.27 13.76 9.82
CA LEU A 59 -13.94 13.23 10.11
C LEU A 59 -12.94 14.38 10.06
N GLU A 60 -12.02 14.44 11.01
CA GLU A 60 -10.99 15.48 11.04
C GLU A 60 -9.85 15.10 10.09
N ILE A 61 -9.33 16.07 9.34
CA ILE A 61 -8.29 15.74 8.34
C ILE A 61 -7.00 15.28 9.00
N TYR A 62 -6.67 15.83 10.16
CA TYR A 62 -5.49 15.38 10.89
C TYR A 62 -5.68 13.96 11.46
N GLU A 63 -6.90 13.59 11.88
CA GLU A 63 -7.24 12.21 12.24
C GLU A 63 -6.98 11.27 11.05
N LEU A 64 -7.49 11.61 9.85
CA LEU A 64 -7.25 10.81 8.65
C LEU A 64 -5.77 10.75 8.24
N TYR A 65 -5.02 11.83 8.45
CA TYR A 65 -3.57 11.83 8.24
C TYR A 65 -2.85 10.84 9.17
N LEU A 66 -3.23 10.78 10.44
CA LEU A 66 -2.66 9.80 11.37
C LEU A 66 -2.96 8.37 10.91
N LEU A 67 -4.20 8.11 10.46
CA LEU A 67 -4.58 6.81 9.91
C LEU A 67 -3.86 6.47 8.61
N LYS A 68 -3.53 7.45 7.78
CA LYS A 68 -2.65 7.24 6.61
C LYS A 68 -1.27 6.74 7.05
N GLN A 69 -0.68 7.35 8.08
CA GLN A 69 0.63 6.92 8.58
C GLN A 69 0.59 5.55 9.26
N GLU A 70 -0.52 5.20 9.88
CA GLU A 70 -0.67 3.90 10.55
C GLU A 70 -0.94 2.76 9.55
N PHE A 71 -1.86 2.97 8.59
CA PHE A 71 -2.36 1.91 7.71
C PHE A 71 -1.82 1.95 6.28
N GLY A 72 -1.16 3.04 5.87
CA GLY A 72 -0.68 3.21 4.50
C GLY A 72 -1.82 3.33 3.47
N LEU A 73 -2.97 3.86 3.89
CA LEU A 73 -4.10 4.19 3.02
C LEU A 73 -4.24 5.71 2.94
N SER A 74 -4.41 6.27 1.75
CA SER A 74 -4.49 7.72 1.56
C SER A 74 -5.66 8.36 2.32
N ILE A 75 -5.55 9.65 2.66
CA ILE A 75 -6.64 10.41 3.30
C ILE A 75 -7.90 10.33 2.45
N GLY A 76 -7.77 10.50 1.13
CA GLY A 76 -8.89 10.35 0.19
C GLY A 76 -9.55 8.97 0.29
N ALA A 77 -8.76 7.90 0.22
CA ALA A 77 -9.30 6.54 0.28
C ALA A 77 -9.93 6.21 1.65
N TRP A 78 -9.43 6.77 2.75
CA TRP A 78 -10.11 6.68 4.05
C TRP A 78 -11.51 7.28 4.04
N THR A 79 -11.73 8.41 3.34
CA THR A 79 -13.07 9.00 3.22
C THR A 79 -14.02 8.10 2.44
N TYR A 80 -13.55 7.43 1.39
CA TYR A 80 -14.33 6.43 0.66
C TYR A 80 -14.63 5.21 1.53
N ARG A 81 -13.65 4.71 2.29
CA ARG A 81 -13.85 3.58 3.21
C ARG A 81 -14.84 3.90 4.32
N ALA A 82 -14.82 5.11 4.86
CA ALA A 82 -15.81 5.56 5.83
C ALA A 82 -17.22 5.62 5.21
N LEU A 83 -17.34 6.03 3.95
CA LEU A 83 -18.61 6.03 3.22
C LEU A 83 -19.11 4.61 2.93
N ASP A 84 -18.25 3.73 2.43
CA ASP A 84 -18.56 2.32 2.10
C ASP A 84 -19.11 1.54 3.31
N ASN A 85 -18.60 1.86 4.50
CA ASN A 85 -18.99 1.23 5.76
C ASN A 85 -20.07 2.02 6.50
N SER A 86 -20.70 3.01 5.86
CA SER A 86 -21.76 3.84 6.44
C SER A 86 -21.37 4.59 7.73
N VAL A 87 -20.08 4.76 8.00
CA VAL A 87 -19.57 5.55 9.13
C VAL A 87 -19.91 7.02 8.94
N ILE A 88 -19.83 7.52 7.70
CA ILE A 88 -20.26 8.87 7.33
C ILE A 88 -21.34 8.84 6.24
N ALA A 89 -22.17 9.88 6.21
CA ALA A 89 -23.13 10.07 5.12
C ALA A 89 -22.45 10.56 3.85
N LYS A 90 -23.07 10.30 2.68
CA LYS A 90 -22.62 10.79 1.38
C LYS A 90 -22.40 12.31 1.35
N ALA A 91 -23.27 13.08 2.01
CA ALA A 91 -23.13 14.54 2.11
C ALA A 91 -21.83 14.97 2.82
N THR A 92 -21.47 14.28 3.91
CA THR A 92 -20.22 14.49 4.65
C THR A 92 -19.01 14.14 3.77
N HIS A 93 -19.04 12.98 3.11
CA HIS A 93 -17.99 12.59 2.16
C HIS A 93 -17.80 13.65 1.07
N SER A 94 -18.88 14.08 0.41
CA SER A 94 -18.83 15.10 -0.64
C SER A 94 -18.34 16.47 -0.12
N ALA A 95 -18.59 16.81 1.14
CA ALA A 95 -18.05 18.04 1.74
C ALA A 95 -16.53 17.93 1.97
N ILE A 96 -16.06 16.81 2.50
CA ILE A 96 -14.63 16.56 2.70
C ILE A 96 -13.92 16.53 1.35
N TRP A 97 -14.46 15.80 0.36
CA TRP A 97 -13.86 15.70 -0.97
C TRP A 97 -13.70 17.06 -1.67
N ARG A 98 -14.75 17.90 -1.63
CA ARG A 98 -14.66 19.28 -2.15
C ARG A 98 -13.56 20.08 -1.47
N MET A 99 -13.41 19.92 -0.15
CA MET A 99 -12.35 20.57 0.60
C MET A 99 -10.97 20.07 0.15
N LEU A 100 -10.76 18.75 0.00
CA LEU A 100 -9.51 18.17 -0.50
C LEU A 100 -9.14 18.75 -1.87
N VAL A 101 -10.08 18.73 -2.82
CA VAL A 101 -9.88 19.28 -4.18
C VAL A 101 -9.56 20.78 -4.13
N SER A 102 -10.31 21.56 -3.32
CA SER A 102 -10.08 23.01 -3.22
C SER A 102 -8.68 23.37 -2.69
N LYS A 103 -8.05 22.47 -1.94
CA LYS A 103 -6.70 22.63 -1.41
C LYS A 103 -5.63 21.94 -2.26
N GLY A 104 -6.01 21.26 -3.35
CA GLY A 104 -5.10 20.46 -4.18
C GLY A 104 -4.62 19.16 -3.51
N TRP A 105 -5.28 18.75 -2.44
CA TRP A 105 -4.91 17.58 -1.63
C TRP A 105 -5.34 16.25 -2.26
N ASP A 106 -6.18 16.29 -3.29
CA ASP A 106 -6.46 15.16 -4.17
C ASP A 106 -5.21 14.70 -4.96
N LYS A 107 -4.29 15.63 -5.23
CA LYS A 107 -3.03 15.36 -5.93
C LYS A 107 -1.90 15.07 -4.97
N VAL A 108 -1.68 15.97 -4.00
CA VAL A 108 -0.63 15.84 -3.00
C VAL A 108 -1.24 16.08 -1.63
N GLU A 109 -1.42 14.99 -0.88
CA GLU A 109 -1.99 15.05 0.45
C GLU A 109 -1.07 15.80 1.42
N PRO A 110 -1.63 16.50 2.43
CA PRO A 110 -0.87 17.27 3.39
C PRO A 110 -0.01 16.37 4.31
N GLY A 111 1.03 16.95 4.88
CA GLY A 111 1.94 16.27 5.80
C GLY A 111 2.95 15.35 5.10
N ASN A 112 3.57 14.48 5.87
CA ASN A 112 4.58 13.55 5.35
C ASN A 112 3.90 12.47 4.50
N GLN A 113 4.52 12.12 3.37
CA GLN A 113 4.04 11.04 2.52
C GLN A 113 4.35 9.68 3.15
N TYR A 114 3.48 8.70 2.92
CA TYR A 114 3.75 7.33 3.36
C TYR A 114 4.99 6.79 2.62
N PRO A 115 5.96 6.17 3.32
CA PRO A 115 7.20 5.72 2.70
C PRO A 115 6.93 4.63 1.65
N PRO A 116 7.56 4.70 0.47
CA PRO A 116 7.48 3.63 -0.53
C PRO A 116 8.03 2.30 0.02
N GLU A 117 7.44 1.19 -0.44
CA GLU A 117 7.89 -0.15 -0.10
C GLU A 117 8.86 -0.71 -1.15
N THR A 118 9.85 -1.46 -0.68
CA THR A 118 10.80 -2.18 -1.53
C THR A 118 10.52 -3.69 -1.47
N PRO A 119 10.34 -4.37 -2.61
CA PRO A 119 10.08 -5.80 -2.64
C PRO A 119 11.30 -6.58 -2.13
N ARG A 120 11.09 -7.48 -1.16
CA ARG A 120 12.15 -8.34 -0.60
C ARG A 120 12.05 -9.80 -1.01
N LEU A 121 10.93 -10.22 -1.60
CA LEU A 121 10.67 -11.64 -1.90
C LEU A 121 11.69 -12.23 -2.87
N PHE A 122 12.06 -11.49 -3.92
CA PHE A 122 13.02 -11.96 -4.89
C PHE A 122 14.39 -12.20 -4.23
N GLU A 123 14.88 -11.22 -3.47
CA GLU A 123 16.12 -11.33 -2.71
C GLU A 123 16.09 -12.52 -1.74
N GLN A 124 15.02 -12.65 -0.95
CA GLN A 124 14.81 -13.78 -0.04
C GLN A 124 14.80 -15.13 -0.77
N THR A 125 14.21 -15.19 -1.96
CA THR A 125 14.13 -16.42 -2.77
C THR A 125 15.48 -16.80 -3.32
N VAL A 126 16.29 -15.82 -3.77
CA VAL A 126 17.67 -16.08 -4.23
C VAL A 126 18.52 -16.59 -3.07
N TYR A 127 18.46 -15.97 -1.90
CA TYR A 127 19.20 -16.46 -0.73
C TYR A 127 18.72 -17.83 -0.24
N ARG A 128 17.41 -18.12 -0.33
CA ARG A 128 16.88 -19.46 -0.06
C ARG A 128 17.44 -20.49 -1.03
N ALA A 129 17.36 -20.23 -2.34
CA ALA A 129 17.88 -21.14 -3.36
C ALA A 129 19.39 -21.37 -3.23
N LEU A 130 20.15 -20.33 -2.83
CA LEU A 130 21.57 -20.46 -2.51
C LEU A 130 21.80 -21.32 -1.26
N GLY A 131 20.99 -21.16 -0.21
CA GLY A 131 21.09 -21.94 1.04
C GLY A 131 20.70 -23.41 0.88
N GLU A 132 19.87 -23.73 -0.11
CA GLU A 132 19.47 -25.10 -0.47
C GLU A 132 20.40 -25.74 -1.52
N ASP A 133 21.52 -25.08 -1.86
CA ASP A 133 22.46 -25.50 -2.91
C ASP A 133 21.82 -25.71 -4.30
N TRP A 134 20.67 -25.07 -4.58
CA TRP A 134 20.01 -25.14 -5.89
C TRP A 134 20.68 -24.25 -6.93
N ILE A 135 21.40 -23.22 -6.49
CA ILE A 135 22.16 -22.30 -7.34
C ILE A 135 23.55 -22.04 -6.75
N SER A 136 24.52 -21.72 -7.61
CA SER A 136 25.87 -21.34 -7.19
C SER A 136 25.93 -19.91 -6.65
N GLU A 137 27.01 -19.57 -5.94
CA GLU A 137 27.31 -18.19 -5.53
C GLU A 137 27.38 -17.23 -6.73
N SER A 138 28.00 -17.67 -7.83
CA SER A 138 28.05 -16.86 -9.06
C SER A 138 26.66 -16.59 -9.62
N LYS A 139 25.76 -17.58 -9.58
CA LYS A 139 24.40 -17.42 -10.07
C LYS A 139 23.55 -16.54 -9.15
N ALA A 140 23.72 -16.68 -7.84
CA ALA A 140 23.05 -15.81 -6.88
C ALA A 140 23.49 -14.34 -7.02
N ALA A 141 24.79 -14.08 -7.17
CA ALA A 141 25.33 -12.74 -7.40
C ALA A 141 24.80 -12.12 -8.71
N GLU A 142 24.76 -12.90 -9.79
CA GLU A 142 24.16 -12.50 -11.07
C GLU A 142 22.69 -12.11 -10.92
N LEU A 143 21.88 -12.96 -10.26
CA LEU A 143 20.45 -12.70 -10.05
C LEU A 143 20.20 -11.44 -9.22
N LEU A 144 21.00 -11.21 -8.18
CA LEU A 144 20.90 -10.02 -7.32
C LEU A 144 21.55 -8.77 -7.95
N SER A 145 22.19 -8.89 -9.12
CA SER A 145 22.95 -7.81 -9.76
C SER A 145 24.05 -7.21 -8.86
N ILE A 146 24.73 -8.05 -8.08
CA ILE A 146 25.86 -7.67 -7.20
C ILE A 146 27.12 -8.45 -7.56
N SER A 147 28.27 -8.03 -7.02
CA SER A 147 29.50 -8.82 -7.19
C SER A 147 29.51 -10.07 -6.31
N VAL A 148 30.23 -11.13 -6.70
CA VAL A 148 30.41 -12.32 -5.83
C VAL A 148 31.08 -11.94 -4.51
N ARG A 149 31.99 -10.97 -4.52
CA ARG A 149 32.63 -10.44 -3.31
C ARG A 149 31.59 -9.83 -2.36
N GLU A 150 30.68 -9.03 -2.89
CA GLU A 150 29.60 -8.40 -2.11
C GLU A 150 28.61 -9.43 -1.57
N LEU A 151 28.25 -10.45 -2.37
CA LEU A 151 27.45 -11.59 -1.91
C LEU A 151 28.12 -12.29 -0.70
N VAL A 152 29.44 -12.49 -0.74
CA VAL A 152 30.18 -13.07 0.39
C VAL A 152 30.11 -12.16 1.62
N THR A 153 30.23 -10.84 1.45
CA THR A 153 30.07 -9.86 2.54
C THR A 153 28.67 -9.94 3.16
N HIS A 154 27.61 -9.95 2.33
CA HIS A 154 26.22 -10.11 2.79
C HIS A 154 26.05 -11.40 3.61
N ARG A 155 26.58 -12.52 3.13
CA ARG A 155 26.49 -13.82 3.82
C ARG A 155 27.22 -13.84 5.16
N ARG A 156 28.29 -13.07 5.29
CA ARG A 156 29.02 -12.91 6.55
C ARG A 156 28.38 -11.90 7.49
N MET A 157 27.31 -11.22 7.05
CA MET A 157 26.70 -10.09 7.76
C MET A 157 27.75 -8.99 8.08
N GLU A 158 28.77 -8.89 7.23
CA GLU A 158 29.78 -7.84 7.32
C GLU A 158 29.20 -6.55 6.72
N ARG A 159 29.59 -5.40 7.25
CA ARG A 159 29.10 -4.11 6.73
C ARG A 159 29.58 -3.92 5.30
N VAL A 160 28.64 -3.59 4.39
CA VAL A 160 28.96 -3.07 3.07
C VAL A 160 29.03 -1.55 3.20
N ASP A 161 30.14 -0.94 2.75
CA ASP A 161 30.28 0.51 2.75
C ASP A 161 29.21 1.13 1.83
N GLY A 162 28.33 1.97 2.39
CA GLY A 162 27.33 2.74 1.61
C GLY A 162 25.87 2.36 1.78
N ASP A 163 25.48 1.57 2.80
CA ASP A 163 24.06 1.24 3.06
C ASP A 163 23.23 2.51 3.36
N PRO A 164 22.21 2.85 2.52
CA PRO A 164 21.33 3.99 2.74
C PRO A 164 20.29 3.73 3.84
N CYS A 165 20.28 2.55 4.46
CA CYS A 165 19.41 2.21 5.59
C CYS A 165 19.94 2.83 6.90
N GLN A 166 19.94 4.16 6.98
CA GLN A 166 19.91 4.95 8.21
C GLN A 166 18.64 5.79 8.25
#